data_AF-A0A0J9RPL1-F1
#
_entry.id   AF-A0A0J9RPL1-F1
#
_cell.length_a   1.000
_cell.length_b   1.000
_cell.length_c   1.000
_cell.angle_alpha   90.00
_cell.angle_beta   90.00
_cell.angle_gamma   90.00
#
_symmetry.space_group_name_H-M   'P 1'
#
loop_
_entity.id
_entity.type
_entity.pdbx_description
1 polymer ?
#
loop_
_entity_poly.entity_id
_entity_poly.type
_entity_poly.pdbx_seq_one_letter_code
_entity_poly.pdbx_strand_id
1 'polypeptide(L)'
;MNNRGVGFSEFFVKTPTSRSIQLRAKKVAKELVMHNKDVRAKVLNDKVFTYARFRKIMKSAGNVTDLNPITYKSMIEIRQSQIDHRRLKSIKSAGDSLGYHARLLNRSQLAGEFTQKQEIFRQNMELLGRINKTNRLKGGVDSFNRHFPALQSNRNKIRELADRLSQENRQLGCRLSQVKSKVDSHNPWVPPVKPLEQKASDETVSTFLPYMPSPRLGKRSAQILLRPIIYFDMAVRENNQFLGRLLLQLYTELSPEVVLEFVRMATHNDVGCHRFVRIFTNLWMEAELVPDNYDSLRNHHSVKYSFLDPSKITGVLSYPWDYRRHFPQGLLSYTISFKQSVIPWQRVIFGRVCGGLRVLQNCHEFGTKNGKTKKTVIVTRCGLL
;
A
#
# COMPACT_ATOMS: atom_id res chain seq x y z
N MET A 1 -46.98 -15.97 48.72
CA MET A 1 -46.35 -15.23 47.60
C MET A 1 -45.01 -15.89 47.27
N ASN A 2 -45.00 -16.85 46.33
CA ASN A 2 -43.78 -17.51 45.87
C ASN A 2 -43.27 -16.78 44.62
N ASN A 3 -42.39 -15.80 44.80
CA ASN A 3 -41.66 -15.18 43.70
C ASN A 3 -40.63 -16.16 43.15
N ARG A 4 -40.94 -16.82 42.03
CA ARG A 4 -39.96 -17.51 41.20
C ARG A 4 -39.01 -16.47 40.61
N GLY A 5 -37.83 -16.34 41.23
CA GLY A 5 -36.72 -15.59 40.65
C GLY A 5 -36.26 -16.27 39.36
N VAL A 6 -36.52 -15.64 38.22
CA VAL A 6 -36.01 -16.09 36.93
C VAL A 6 -34.53 -15.71 36.88
N GLY A 7 -33.65 -16.71 36.96
CA GLY A 7 -32.21 -16.51 36.91
C GLY A 7 -31.76 -15.96 35.56
N PHE A 8 -30.84 -15.00 35.58
CA PHE A 8 -30.17 -14.40 34.41
C PHE A 8 -29.55 -15.40 33.42
N SER A 9 -29.42 -16.68 33.80
CA SER A 9 -28.88 -17.77 32.99
C SER A 9 -29.84 -18.28 31.91
N GLU A 10 -31.16 -18.16 32.07
CA GLU A 10 -32.13 -18.65 31.07
C GLU A 10 -32.21 -17.79 29.81
N PHE A 11 -31.82 -16.51 29.89
CA PHE A 11 -31.83 -15.59 28.74
C PHE A 11 -30.75 -15.93 27.70
N PHE A 12 -29.58 -16.44 28.12
CA PHE A 12 -28.47 -16.74 27.21
C PHE A 12 -28.64 -18.07 26.47
N VAL A 13 -29.44 -18.99 26.99
CA VAL A 13 -29.63 -20.32 26.37
C VAL A 13 -30.49 -20.24 25.09
N LYS A 14 -31.32 -19.20 24.95
CA LYS A 14 -32.22 -19.03 23.80
C LYS A 14 -31.77 -17.96 22.80
N THR A 15 -30.75 -17.16 23.09
CA THR A 15 -30.24 -16.17 22.13
C THR A 15 -29.43 -16.86 21.03
N PRO A 16 -29.87 -16.79 19.76
CA PRO A 16 -29.14 -17.42 18.66
C PRO A 16 -27.78 -16.74 18.51
N THR A 17 -26.71 -17.54 18.52
CA THR A 17 -25.34 -17.08 18.25
C THR A 17 -25.27 -16.33 16.91
N SER A 18 -24.32 -15.40 16.78
CA SER A 18 -24.07 -14.66 15.52
C SER A 18 -23.90 -15.60 14.32
N ARG A 19 -23.25 -16.76 14.53
CA ARG A 19 -23.10 -17.80 13.51
C ARG A 19 -24.43 -18.46 13.12
N SER A 20 -25.29 -18.78 14.09
CA SER A 20 -26.61 -19.35 13.77
C SER A 20 -27.53 -18.36 13.06
N ILE A 21 -27.44 -17.05 13.39
CA ILE A 21 -28.18 -16.00 12.69
C ILE A 21 -27.71 -15.89 11.24
N GLN A 22 -26.40 -15.90 10.98
CA GLN A 22 -25.85 -15.88 9.62
C GLN A 22 -26.24 -17.13 8.81
N LEU A 23 -26.19 -18.32 9.40
CA LEU A 23 -26.58 -19.56 8.73
C LEU A 23 -28.07 -19.56 8.37
N ARG A 24 -28.93 -19.12 9.30
CA ARG A 24 -30.37 -18.96 9.05
C ARG A 24 -30.61 -17.93 7.95
N ALA A 25 -29.98 -16.76 8.00
CA ALA A 25 -30.07 -15.72 6.98
C ALA A 25 -29.62 -16.22 5.60
N LYS A 26 -28.54 -16.99 5.53
CA LYS A 26 -28.05 -17.60 4.29
C LYS A 26 -29.02 -18.65 3.73
N LYS A 27 -29.62 -19.47 4.60
CA LYS A 27 -30.64 -20.46 4.20
C LYS A 27 -31.88 -19.77 3.63
N VAL A 28 -32.39 -18.77 4.34
CA VAL A 28 -33.54 -17.96 3.91
C VAL A 28 -33.23 -17.22 2.60
N ALA A 29 -32.07 -16.59 2.48
CA ALA A 29 -31.67 -15.90 1.25
C ALA A 29 -31.55 -16.87 0.06
N LYS A 30 -31.07 -18.11 0.28
CA LYS A 30 -31.01 -19.14 -0.76
C LYS A 30 -32.41 -19.58 -1.20
N GLU A 31 -33.33 -19.81 -0.25
CA GLU A 31 -34.73 -20.13 -0.54
C GLU A 31 -35.41 -19.04 -1.38
N LEU A 32 -35.26 -17.78 -0.96
CA LEU A 32 -35.88 -16.64 -1.64
C LEU A 32 -35.36 -16.41 -3.06
N VAL A 33 -34.07 -16.65 -3.31
CA VAL A 33 -33.46 -16.43 -4.63
C VAL A 33 -33.67 -17.62 -5.57
N MET A 34 -33.70 -18.85 -5.05
CA MET A 34 -33.73 -20.07 -5.87
C MET A 34 -35.16 -20.60 -6.08
N HIS A 35 -35.99 -20.60 -5.04
CA HIS A 35 -37.29 -21.28 -5.03
C HIS A 35 -38.48 -20.33 -5.21
N ASN A 36 -38.39 -19.08 -4.76
CA ASN A 36 -39.48 -18.11 -4.92
C ASN A 36 -39.42 -17.40 -6.29
N LYS A 37 -40.34 -17.77 -7.19
CA LYS A 37 -40.41 -17.25 -8.57
C LYS A 37 -40.68 -15.74 -8.61
N ASP A 38 -41.51 -15.22 -7.70
CA ASP A 38 -41.91 -13.81 -7.68
C ASP A 38 -40.78 -12.90 -7.21
N VAL A 39 -40.06 -13.32 -6.16
CA VAL A 39 -38.87 -12.62 -5.66
C VAL A 39 -37.78 -12.67 -6.73
N ARG A 40 -37.56 -13.84 -7.34
CA ARG A 40 -36.56 -14.02 -8.40
C ARG A 40 -36.85 -13.13 -9.61
N ALA A 41 -38.10 -13.02 -10.08
CA ALA A 41 -38.47 -12.14 -11.19
C ALA A 41 -38.22 -10.66 -10.85
N LYS A 42 -38.58 -10.22 -9.64
CA LYS A 42 -38.38 -8.83 -9.18
C LYS A 42 -36.90 -8.49 -8.91
N VAL A 43 -36.07 -9.48 -8.56
CA VAL A 43 -34.63 -9.31 -8.29
C VAL A 43 -33.77 -9.45 -9.57
N LEU A 44 -34.26 -10.12 -10.61
CA LEU A 44 -33.51 -10.35 -11.86
C LEU A 44 -33.28 -9.07 -12.68
N ASN A 45 -34.17 -8.07 -12.56
CA ASN A 45 -34.15 -6.86 -13.41
C ASN A 45 -33.14 -5.80 -12.98
N ASP A 46 -32.69 -5.77 -11.72
CA ASP A 46 -31.73 -4.78 -11.24
C ASP A 46 -30.33 -5.38 -11.02
N LYS A 47 -29.28 -4.65 -11.43
CA LYS A 47 -27.88 -5.02 -11.15
C LYS A 47 -27.54 -4.92 -9.65
N VAL A 48 -28.14 -3.97 -8.92
CA VAL A 48 -27.98 -3.78 -7.46
C VAL A 48 -29.28 -3.20 -6.90
N PHE A 49 -29.93 -3.91 -5.97
CA PHE A 49 -31.17 -3.44 -5.34
C PHE A 49 -30.88 -2.83 -3.97
N THR A 50 -31.47 -1.65 -3.70
CA THR A 50 -31.34 -0.96 -2.40
C THR A 50 -32.15 -1.67 -1.31
N TYR A 51 -31.73 -1.57 -0.05
CA TYR A 51 -32.43 -2.19 1.09
C TYR A 51 -33.91 -1.78 1.18
N ALA A 52 -34.26 -0.53 0.85
CA ALA A 52 -35.66 -0.09 0.79
C ALA A 52 -36.51 -0.88 -0.22
N ARG A 53 -35.93 -1.21 -1.39
CA ARG A 53 -36.59 -2.01 -2.43
C ARG A 53 -36.68 -3.47 -2.02
N PHE A 54 -35.66 -4.01 -1.35
CA PHE A 54 -35.71 -5.33 -0.73
C PHE A 54 -36.89 -5.45 0.24
N ARG A 55 -37.12 -4.46 1.12
CA ARG A 55 -38.27 -4.49 2.03
C ARG A 55 -39.60 -4.51 1.29
N LYS A 56 -39.75 -3.74 0.19
CA LYS A 56 -40.97 -3.76 -0.64
C LYS A 56 -41.19 -5.12 -1.30
N ILE A 57 -40.13 -5.74 -1.82
CA ILE A 57 -40.19 -7.07 -2.44
C ILE A 57 -40.59 -8.12 -1.40
N MET A 58 -39.97 -8.11 -0.21
CA MET A 58 -40.27 -9.04 0.87
C MET A 58 -41.72 -8.89 1.38
N LYS A 59 -42.21 -7.65 1.52
CA LYS A 59 -43.61 -7.38 1.86
C LYS A 59 -44.57 -7.91 0.79
N SER A 60 -44.24 -7.76 -0.49
CA SER A 60 -45.06 -8.28 -1.60
C SER A 60 -45.05 -9.81 -1.71
N ALA A 61 -44.09 -10.47 -1.09
CA ALA A 61 -43.93 -11.93 -1.11
C ALA A 61 -44.43 -12.61 0.19
N GLY A 62 -45.12 -11.88 1.07
CA GLY A 62 -45.69 -12.41 2.32
C GLY A 62 -44.69 -12.73 3.44
N ASN A 63 -43.38 -12.54 3.21
CA ASN A 63 -42.32 -12.95 4.14
C ASN A 63 -41.87 -11.79 5.04
N VAL A 64 -42.76 -11.35 5.93
CA VAL A 64 -42.53 -10.20 6.83
C VAL A 64 -41.57 -10.55 8.00
N THR A 65 -41.47 -11.82 8.36
CA THR A 65 -40.69 -12.30 9.51
C THR A 65 -39.17 -12.23 9.34
N ASP A 66 -38.67 -12.11 8.11
CA ASP A 66 -37.23 -12.18 7.78
C ASP A 66 -36.66 -10.87 7.20
N LEU A 67 -37.20 -9.71 7.61
CA LEU A 67 -36.74 -8.36 7.26
C LEU A 67 -35.40 -7.97 7.93
N ASN A 68 -34.41 -8.85 7.95
CA ASN A 68 -33.12 -8.63 8.58
C ASN A 68 -32.08 -8.08 7.58
N PRO A 69 -31.28 -7.04 7.92
CA PRO A 69 -30.14 -6.57 7.13
C PRO A 69 -29.13 -7.68 6.75
N ILE A 70 -28.98 -8.70 7.61
CA ILE A 70 -28.08 -9.85 7.38
C ILE A 70 -28.61 -10.70 6.21
N THR A 71 -29.92 -10.95 6.14
CA THR A 71 -30.57 -11.68 5.04
C THR A 71 -30.44 -10.92 3.72
N TYR A 72 -30.60 -9.59 3.75
CA TYR A 72 -30.36 -8.73 2.59
C TYR A 72 -28.93 -8.85 2.07
N LYS A 73 -27.93 -8.79 2.96
CA LYS A 73 -26.52 -8.93 2.59
C LYS A 73 -26.23 -10.30 1.97
N SER A 74 -26.72 -11.38 2.58
CA SER A 74 -26.60 -12.74 2.03
C SER A 74 -27.28 -12.88 0.66
N MET A 75 -28.40 -12.18 0.43
CA MET A 75 -29.10 -12.20 -0.85
C MET A 75 -28.29 -11.50 -1.95
N ILE A 76 -27.65 -10.36 -1.64
CA ILE A 76 -26.73 -9.67 -2.55
C ILE A 76 -25.52 -10.56 -2.88
N GLU A 77 -24.91 -11.20 -1.89
CA GLU A 77 -23.75 -12.08 -2.10
C GLU A 77 -24.08 -13.24 -3.03
N ILE A 78 -25.23 -13.91 -2.83
CA ILE A 78 -25.70 -14.98 -3.72
C ILE A 78 -25.93 -14.43 -5.14
N ARG A 79 -26.52 -13.24 -5.27
CA ARG A 79 -26.78 -12.62 -6.58
C ARG A 79 -25.49 -12.25 -7.31
N GLN A 80 -24.53 -11.66 -6.60
CA GLN A 80 -23.22 -11.31 -7.15
C GLN A 80 -22.51 -12.56 -7.67
N SER A 81 -22.54 -13.65 -6.89
CA SER A 81 -21.99 -14.94 -7.32
C SER A 81 -22.66 -15.49 -8.58
N GLN A 82 -23.99 -15.35 -8.73
CA GLN A 82 -24.68 -15.75 -9.96
C GLN A 82 -24.27 -14.90 -11.17
N ILE A 83 -24.08 -13.59 -10.99
CA ILE A 83 -23.62 -12.69 -12.05
C ILE A 83 -22.20 -13.06 -12.47
N ASP A 84 -21.32 -13.27 -11.51
CA ASP A 84 -19.92 -13.65 -11.75
C ASP A 84 -19.84 -15.01 -12.45
N HIS A 85 -20.66 -15.98 -12.05
CA HIS A 85 -20.76 -17.28 -12.73
C HIS A 85 -21.28 -17.15 -14.18
N ARG A 86 -22.22 -16.23 -14.46
CA ARG A 86 -22.66 -15.96 -15.84
C ARG A 86 -21.57 -15.27 -16.65
N ARG A 87 -20.86 -14.30 -16.06
CA ARG A 87 -19.73 -13.62 -16.69
C ARG A 87 -18.63 -14.62 -17.04
N LEU A 88 -18.27 -15.50 -16.12
CA LEU A 88 -17.31 -16.58 -16.34
C LEU A 88 -17.76 -17.51 -17.47
N LYS A 89 -19.06 -17.84 -17.57
CA LYS A 89 -19.59 -18.62 -18.70
C LYS A 89 -19.55 -17.88 -20.05
N SER A 90 -19.64 -16.55 -20.06
CA SER A 90 -19.61 -15.75 -21.29
C SER A 90 -18.20 -15.35 -21.74
N ILE A 91 -17.19 -15.49 -20.88
CA ILE A 91 -15.80 -15.24 -21.25
C ILE A 91 -15.36 -16.39 -22.18
N LYS A 92 -15.36 -16.12 -23.48
CA LYS A 92 -14.60 -16.92 -24.45
C LYS A 92 -13.13 -16.53 -24.28
N SER A 93 -12.24 -17.49 -24.07
CA SER A 93 -10.80 -17.23 -24.06
C SER A 93 -10.36 -16.85 -25.47
N ALA A 94 -10.30 -15.55 -25.76
CA ALA A 94 -9.49 -15.07 -26.87
C ALA A 94 -8.05 -15.01 -26.35
N GLY A 95 -7.22 -15.97 -26.74
CA GLY A 95 -5.78 -15.80 -26.62
C GLY A 95 -5.35 -14.80 -27.67
N ASP A 96 -4.63 -13.74 -27.28
CA ASP A 96 -3.92 -12.88 -28.22
C ASP A 96 -2.89 -13.75 -28.96
N SER A 97 -3.26 -14.21 -30.16
CA SER A 97 -2.36 -14.90 -31.07
C SER A 97 -1.39 -13.87 -31.67
N LEU A 98 -0.29 -13.65 -30.95
CA LEU A 98 0.95 -13.13 -31.55
C LEU A 98 1.39 -14.12 -32.65
N GLY A 99 1.19 -13.72 -33.92
CA GLY A 99 1.73 -14.41 -35.08
C GLY A 99 1.06 -15.74 -35.41
N TYR A 100 0.38 -15.79 -36.56
CA TYR A 100 -0.15 -17.01 -37.14
C TYR A 100 1.00 -17.89 -37.66
N HIS A 101 1.70 -18.57 -36.76
CA HIS A 101 2.38 -19.81 -37.12
C HIS A 101 1.38 -20.93 -36.93
N ALA A 102 0.99 -21.60 -38.02
CA ALA A 102 0.26 -22.84 -37.97
C ALA A 102 1.13 -23.92 -37.31
N ARG A 103 1.29 -23.84 -35.98
CA ARG A 103 1.66 -24.99 -35.18
C ARG A 103 0.47 -25.92 -35.31
N LEU A 104 0.62 -26.97 -36.13
CA LEU A 104 -0.25 -28.13 -36.11
C LEU A 104 -0.40 -28.54 -34.64
N LEU A 105 -1.50 -28.11 -34.02
CA LEU A 105 -1.82 -28.44 -32.64
C LEU A 105 -2.12 -29.93 -32.66
N ASN A 106 -1.11 -30.73 -32.35
CA ASN A 106 -1.23 -32.17 -32.33
C ASN A 106 -2.23 -32.53 -31.22
N ARG A 107 -3.45 -32.90 -31.61
CA ARG A 107 -4.58 -33.14 -30.70
C ARG A 107 -4.23 -34.14 -29.60
N SER A 108 -3.40 -35.13 -29.92
CA SER A 108 -2.91 -36.12 -28.96
C SER A 108 -1.99 -35.50 -27.90
N GLN A 109 -1.10 -34.60 -28.30
CA GLN A 109 -0.20 -33.90 -27.38
C GLN A 109 -0.97 -32.98 -26.42
N LEU A 110 -1.94 -32.21 -26.92
CA LEU A 110 -2.80 -31.36 -26.07
C LEU A 110 -3.67 -32.17 -25.11
N ALA A 111 -4.21 -33.30 -25.56
CA ALA A 111 -4.95 -34.20 -24.68
C ALA A 111 -4.04 -34.78 -23.59
N GLY A 112 -2.79 -35.13 -23.93
CA GLY A 112 -1.77 -35.56 -22.98
C GLY A 112 -1.43 -34.49 -21.95
N GLU A 113 -1.13 -33.26 -22.39
CA GLU A 113 -0.82 -32.12 -21.51
C GLU A 113 -2.00 -31.75 -20.59
N PHE A 114 -3.23 -31.80 -21.12
CA PHE A 114 -4.44 -31.56 -20.31
C PHE A 114 -4.59 -32.60 -19.21
N THR A 115 -4.44 -33.88 -19.56
CA THR A 115 -4.54 -35.00 -18.60
C THR A 115 -3.44 -34.89 -17.54
N GLN A 116 -2.22 -34.54 -17.95
CA GLN A 116 -1.10 -34.33 -17.04
C GLN A 116 -1.38 -33.16 -16.07
N LYS A 117 -1.88 -32.03 -16.56
CA LYS A 117 -2.23 -30.89 -15.69
C LYS A 117 -3.39 -31.21 -14.75
N GLN A 118 -4.37 -31.97 -15.20
CA GLN A 118 -5.49 -32.41 -14.37
C GLN A 118 -5.00 -33.33 -13.23
N GLU A 119 -4.06 -34.22 -13.53
CA GLU A 119 -3.46 -35.10 -12.54
C GLU A 119 -2.60 -34.32 -11.53
N ILE A 120 -1.77 -33.38 -11.98
CA ILE A 120 -1.01 -32.47 -11.10
C ILE A 120 -1.98 -31.70 -10.19
N PHE A 121 -3.09 -31.20 -10.73
CA PHE A 121 -4.07 -30.48 -9.95
C PHE A 121 -4.73 -31.37 -8.88
N ARG A 122 -5.05 -32.62 -9.22
CA ARG A 122 -5.58 -33.62 -8.29
C ARG A 122 -4.59 -33.88 -7.15
N GLN A 123 -3.32 -34.09 -7.48
CA GLN A 123 -2.24 -34.30 -6.51
C GLN A 123 -2.04 -33.09 -5.59
N ASN A 124 -2.07 -31.88 -6.14
CA ASN A 124 -1.97 -30.65 -5.35
C ASN A 124 -3.16 -30.49 -4.38
N MET A 125 -4.37 -30.83 -4.81
CA MET A 125 -5.56 -30.82 -3.95
C MET A 125 -5.46 -31.85 -2.82
N GLU A 126 -4.94 -33.04 -3.13
CA GLU A 126 -4.70 -34.08 -2.13
C GLU A 126 -3.63 -33.65 -1.11
N LEU A 127 -2.53 -33.05 -1.58
CA LEU A 127 -1.48 -32.49 -0.74
C LEU A 127 -2.03 -31.41 0.20
N LEU A 128 -2.84 -30.48 -0.31
CA LEU A 128 -3.51 -29.46 0.51
C LEU A 128 -4.43 -30.09 1.57
N GLY A 129 -5.13 -31.17 1.23
CA GLY A 129 -5.93 -31.95 2.16
C GLY A 129 -5.07 -32.56 3.29
N ARG A 130 -3.95 -33.18 2.92
CA ARG A 130 -2.98 -33.75 3.88
C ARG A 130 -2.37 -32.68 4.78
N ILE A 131 -1.92 -31.56 4.22
CA ILE A 131 -1.38 -30.40 4.98
C ILE A 131 -2.42 -29.87 5.98
N ASN A 132 -3.68 -29.71 5.55
CA ASN A 132 -4.74 -29.27 6.44
C ASN A 132 -5.04 -30.28 7.55
N LYS A 133 -4.98 -31.59 7.25
CA LYS A 133 -5.14 -32.65 8.25
C LYS A 133 -4.00 -32.62 9.27
N THR A 134 -2.74 -32.54 8.83
CA THR A 134 -1.57 -32.44 9.69
C THR A 134 -1.60 -31.18 10.56
N ASN A 135 -1.96 -30.02 9.98
CA ASN A 135 -2.12 -28.76 10.70
C ASN A 135 -3.21 -28.82 11.78
N ARG A 136 -4.32 -29.53 11.51
CA ARG A 136 -5.42 -29.68 12.48
C ARG A 136 -5.09 -30.66 13.61
N LEU A 137 -4.44 -31.78 13.28
CA LEU A 137 -4.11 -32.83 14.23
C LEU A 137 -2.81 -32.57 14.99
N LYS A 138 -2.12 -31.45 14.72
CA LYS A 138 -0.77 -31.13 15.24
C LYS A 138 0.20 -32.30 15.07
N GLY A 139 0.09 -33.01 13.94
CA GLY A 139 0.99 -34.13 13.64
C GLY A 139 2.44 -33.64 13.65
N GLY A 140 3.33 -34.44 14.23
CA GLY A 140 4.77 -34.14 14.24
C GLY A 140 5.26 -33.97 12.81
N VAL A 141 5.57 -32.75 12.42
CA VAL A 141 6.24 -32.49 11.16
C VAL A 141 7.72 -32.46 11.48
N ASP A 142 8.42 -33.56 11.20
CA ASP A 142 9.89 -33.59 11.23
C ASP A 142 10.41 -32.79 10.04
N SER A 143 10.29 -31.48 10.15
CA SER A 143 10.84 -30.54 9.18
C SER A 143 12.09 -29.97 9.82
N PHE A 144 13.24 -30.25 9.24
CA PHE A 144 14.55 -29.66 9.56
C PHE A 144 14.56 -28.11 9.59
N ASN A 145 13.46 -27.48 9.18
CA ASN A 145 13.24 -26.04 9.22
C ASN A 145 12.72 -25.58 10.60
N ARG A 146 13.60 -25.57 11.62
CA ARG A 146 13.30 -25.10 12.99
C ARG A 146 13.03 -23.58 13.10
N HIS A 147 13.15 -22.83 12.01
CA HIS A 147 13.15 -21.36 12.03
C HIS A 147 11.76 -20.73 11.85
N PHE A 148 10.75 -21.50 11.46
CA PHE A 148 9.40 -20.97 11.25
C PHE A 148 8.45 -21.47 12.34
N PRO A 149 7.89 -20.58 13.17
CA PRO A 149 6.95 -21.00 14.21
C PRO A 149 5.71 -21.62 13.59
N ALA A 150 5.24 -22.72 14.20
CA ALA A 150 4.02 -23.39 13.78
C ALA A 150 2.83 -22.41 13.70
N LEU A 151 1.99 -22.58 12.68
CA LEU A 151 0.81 -21.73 12.49
C LEU A 151 -0.17 -21.91 13.66
N GLN A 152 -0.35 -20.85 14.44
CA GLN A 152 -1.23 -20.81 15.60
C GLN A 152 -2.68 -21.22 15.23
N SER A 153 -3.24 -22.18 15.96
CA SER A 153 -4.58 -22.77 15.76
C SER A 153 -5.71 -21.73 15.76
N ASN A 154 -5.50 -20.58 16.40
CA ASN A 154 -6.48 -19.51 16.60
C ASN A 154 -6.26 -18.27 15.72
N ARG A 155 -5.69 -18.41 14.51
CA ARG A 155 -5.41 -17.27 13.60
C ARG A 155 -6.55 -16.27 13.43
N ASN A 156 -7.79 -16.75 13.32
CA ASN A 156 -8.95 -15.85 13.18
C ASN A 156 -9.23 -15.06 14.47
N LYS A 157 -9.14 -15.69 15.65
CA LYS A 157 -9.31 -15.02 16.94
C LYS A 157 -8.15 -14.07 17.23
N ILE A 158 -6.92 -14.44 16.85
CA ILE A 158 -5.74 -13.58 16.97
C ILE A 158 -5.88 -12.36 16.06
N ARG A 159 -6.40 -12.54 14.84
CA ARG A 159 -6.69 -11.43 13.93
C ARG A 159 -7.78 -10.51 14.49
N GLU A 160 -8.90 -11.08 14.97
CA GLU A 160 -9.96 -10.30 15.61
C GLU A 160 -9.47 -9.54 16.86
N LEU A 161 -8.59 -10.16 17.66
CA LEU A 161 -7.97 -9.51 18.81
C LEU A 161 -7.02 -8.39 18.36
N ALA A 162 -6.19 -8.62 17.34
CA ALA A 162 -5.28 -7.62 16.80
C ALA A 162 -6.01 -6.42 16.18
N ASP A 163 -7.12 -6.67 15.48
CA ASP A 163 -7.98 -5.62 14.92
C ASP A 163 -8.63 -4.80 16.05
N ARG A 164 -9.09 -5.45 17.12
CA ARG A 164 -9.65 -4.78 18.30
C ARG A 164 -8.60 -3.93 19.03
N LEU A 165 -7.43 -4.51 19.33
CA LEU A 165 -6.31 -3.79 19.94
C LEU A 165 -5.84 -2.62 19.08
N SER A 166 -5.86 -2.76 17.76
CA SER A 166 -5.52 -1.66 16.85
C SER A 166 -6.54 -0.52 16.90
N GLN A 167 -7.83 -0.84 17.03
CA GLN A 167 -8.88 0.15 17.22
C GLN A 167 -8.75 0.86 18.58
N GLU A 168 -8.53 0.11 19.65
CA GLU A 168 -8.31 0.63 21.00
C GLU A 168 -7.07 1.54 21.05
N ASN A 169 -5.95 1.09 20.47
CA ASN A 169 -4.72 1.88 20.37
C ASN A 169 -4.93 3.14 19.52
N ARG A 170 -5.73 3.08 18.45
CA ARG A 170 -6.08 4.27 17.67
C ARG A 170 -6.89 5.27 18.48
N GLN A 171 -7.87 4.81 19.26
CA GLN A 171 -8.66 5.66 20.14
C GLN A 171 -7.80 6.28 21.26
N LEU A 172 -6.93 5.48 21.88
CA LEU A 172 -5.92 5.94 22.84
C LEU A 172 -4.99 6.98 22.22
N GLY A 173 -4.48 6.74 21.01
CA GLY A 173 -3.63 7.68 20.28
C GLY A 173 -4.35 8.99 19.98
N CYS A 174 -5.62 8.94 19.54
CA CYS A 174 -6.44 10.14 19.37
C CYS A 174 -6.60 10.91 20.69
N ARG A 175 -6.87 10.22 21.80
CA ARG A 175 -6.97 10.84 23.14
C ARG A 175 -5.65 11.48 23.57
N LEU A 176 -4.53 10.76 23.47
CA LEU A 176 -3.21 11.28 23.81
C LEU A 176 -2.82 12.47 22.93
N SER A 177 -3.18 12.47 21.65
CA SER A 177 -2.92 13.60 20.75
C SER A 177 -3.72 14.86 21.09
N GLN A 178 -4.87 14.70 21.75
CA GLN A 178 -5.71 15.82 22.21
C GLN A 178 -5.29 16.35 23.58
N VAL A 179 -4.57 15.54 24.37
CA VAL A 179 -4.00 15.99 25.63
C VAL A 179 -2.80 16.89 25.33
N LYS A 180 -3.00 18.20 25.53
CA LYS A 180 -1.89 19.15 25.63
C LYS A 180 -1.32 19.05 27.04
N SER A 181 0.01 18.98 27.15
CA SER A 181 0.67 18.98 28.45
C SER A 181 0.31 20.27 29.19
N LYS A 182 -0.28 20.14 30.38
CA LYS A 182 -0.53 21.28 31.29
C LYS A 182 0.70 21.65 32.11
N VAL A 183 1.73 20.82 32.08
CA VAL A 183 2.99 20.99 32.82
C VAL A 183 4.12 20.85 31.81
N ASP A 184 5.11 21.73 31.88
CA ASP A 184 6.32 21.58 31.06
C ASP A 184 7.04 20.29 31.47
N SER A 185 6.89 19.24 30.65
CA SER A 185 7.53 17.95 30.86
C SER A 185 8.89 17.89 30.18
N HIS A 186 9.64 18.99 30.24
CA HIS A 186 11.08 18.97 29.99
C HIS A 186 11.71 18.13 31.09
N ASN A 187 11.94 16.84 30.83
CA ASN A 187 12.76 16.01 31.71
C ASN A 187 14.23 16.37 31.43
N PRO A 188 14.93 17.11 32.32
CA PRO A 188 16.30 17.56 32.06
C PRO A 188 17.30 16.39 31.98
N TRP A 189 16.88 15.18 32.36
CA TRP A 189 17.70 13.95 32.35
C TRP A 189 17.50 13.09 31.10
N VAL A 190 16.50 13.37 30.26
CA VAL A 190 16.34 12.70 28.97
C VAL A 190 16.97 13.61 27.92
N PRO A 191 18.09 13.20 27.31
CA PRO A 191 18.67 14.01 26.24
C PRO A 191 17.60 14.18 25.15
N PRO A 192 17.35 15.42 24.70
CA PRO A 192 16.42 15.65 23.61
C PRO A 192 16.84 14.76 22.44
N VAL A 193 15.86 14.13 21.78
CA VAL A 193 16.11 13.36 20.56
C VAL A 193 16.95 14.25 19.66
N LYS A 194 18.21 13.85 19.41
CA LYS A 194 19.15 14.66 18.63
C LYS A 194 18.41 15.07 17.36
N PRO A 195 18.28 16.39 17.08
CA PRO A 195 17.73 16.83 15.81
C PRO A 195 18.46 16.08 14.71
N LEU A 196 17.71 15.53 13.75
CA LEU A 196 18.30 14.94 12.53
C LEU A 196 19.36 15.91 12.03
N GLU A 197 20.65 15.52 12.11
CA GLU A 197 21.75 16.43 11.83
C GLU A 197 21.57 17.02 10.42
N GLN A 198 21.20 18.29 10.38
CA GLN A 198 20.98 19.02 9.14
C GLN A 198 22.32 19.40 8.50
N LYS A 199 23.39 19.39 9.28
CA LYS A 199 24.74 19.79 8.90
C LYS A 199 25.58 18.56 8.53
N ALA A 200 26.46 18.69 7.55
CA ALA A 200 27.48 17.68 7.25
C ALA A 200 28.49 17.58 8.40
N SER A 201 29.06 16.39 8.62
CA SER A 201 30.13 16.22 9.61
C SER A 201 31.39 16.99 9.19
N ASP A 202 32.20 17.40 10.15
CA ASP A 202 33.42 18.19 9.87
C ASP A 202 34.43 17.39 9.01
N GLU A 203 34.49 16.08 9.17
CA GLU A 203 35.27 15.16 8.31
C GLU A 203 34.79 15.16 6.85
N THR A 204 33.48 15.23 6.63
CA THR A 204 32.91 15.32 5.29
C THR A 204 33.25 16.69 4.69
N VAL A 205 33.11 17.76 5.48
CA VAL A 205 33.46 19.12 5.06
C VAL A 205 34.93 19.21 4.66
N SER A 206 35.86 18.68 5.46
CA SER A 206 37.30 18.71 5.14
C SER A 206 37.63 17.94 3.85
N THR A 207 36.94 16.82 3.61
CA THR A 207 37.14 16.00 2.41
C THR A 207 36.70 16.73 1.14
N PHE A 208 35.57 17.43 1.19
CA PHE A 208 34.98 18.07 0.01
C PHE A 208 35.31 19.56 -0.15
N LEU A 209 35.95 20.18 0.85
CA LEU A 209 36.38 21.58 0.83
C LEU A 209 37.17 21.97 -0.46
N PRO A 210 38.11 21.13 -0.97
CA PRO A 210 38.90 21.48 -2.16
C PRO A 210 38.05 21.62 -3.43
N TYR A 211 36.87 20.99 -3.47
CA TYR A 211 35.97 21.02 -4.61
C TYR A 211 34.89 22.12 -4.49
N MET A 212 34.88 22.88 -3.39
CA MET A 212 33.89 23.92 -3.16
C MET A 212 34.29 25.26 -3.80
N PRO A 213 33.32 26.02 -4.32
CA PRO A 213 33.60 27.36 -4.82
C PRO A 213 34.12 28.24 -3.69
N SER A 214 35.07 29.12 -4.00
CA SER A 214 35.64 30.03 -3.01
C SER A 214 34.52 30.84 -2.32
N PRO A 215 34.65 31.17 -1.01
CA PRO A 215 33.59 31.79 -0.19
C PRO A 215 33.08 33.17 -0.65
N ARG A 216 33.52 33.66 -1.81
CA ARG A 216 33.17 34.96 -2.40
C ARG A 216 31.67 35.09 -2.69
N LEU A 217 30.95 33.98 -2.88
CA LEU A 217 29.47 33.95 -2.91
C LEU A 217 28.90 33.88 -1.49
N GLY A 218 29.00 34.99 -0.75
CA GLY A 218 28.23 35.35 0.46
C GLY A 218 27.72 34.25 1.42
N LYS A 219 28.20 34.29 2.67
CA LYS A 219 27.54 33.80 3.92
C LYS A 219 27.04 32.34 4.00
N ARG A 220 27.17 31.50 2.97
CA ARG A 220 26.72 30.10 3.03
C ARG A 220 27.86 29.22 3.54
N SER A 221 27.68 28.63 4.72
CA SER A 221 28.64 27.68 5.29
C SER A 221 28.76 26.44 4.39
N ALA A 222 29.96 25.86 4.25
CA ALA A 222 30.21 24.63 3.49
C ALA A 222 29.26 23.48 3.88
N GLN A 223 28.84 23.42 5.14
CA GLN A 223 27.85 22.46 5.65
C GLN A 223 26.48 22.56 4.94
N ILE A 224 26.02 23.78 4.61
CA ILE A 224 24.76 24.04 3.89
C ILE A 224 24.92 23.69 2.42
N LEU A 225 26.08 24.00 1.83
CA LEU A 225 26.39 23.63 0.45
C LEU A 225 26.44 22.11 0.28
N LEU A 226 26.95 21.39 1.28
CA LEU A 226 26.99 19.93 1.25
C LEU A 226 25.59 19.31 1.36
N ARG A 227 24.77 19.85 2.25
CA ARG A 227 23.43 19.31 2.57
C ARG A 227 22.31 20.32 2.35
N PRO A 228 22.07 20.74 1.10
CA PRO A 228 21.02 21.70 0.82
C PRO A 228 19.65 21.11 1.14
N ILE A 229 18.76 21.95 1.65
CA ILE A 229 17.38 21.60 1.93
C ILE A 229 16.49 22.31 0.93
N ILE A 230 15.68 21.56 0.20
CA ILE A 230 14.65 22.11 -0.69
C ILE A 230 13.27 21.78 -0.16
N TYR A 231 12.25 22.55 -0.54
CA TYR A 231 10.86 22.23 -0.27
C TYR A 231 10.07 21.99 -1.55
N PHE A 232 9.07 21.12 -1.47
CA PHE A 232 8.02 20.93 -2.46
C PHE A 232 6.65 21.18 -1.85
N ASP A 233 5.89 22.12 -2.41
CA ASP A 233 4.49 22.34 -2.10
C ASP A 233 3.64 21.42 -2.98
N MET A 234 3.06 20.40 -2.35
CA MET A 234 2.37 19.31 -3.02
C MET A 234 0.88 19.61 -3.15
N ALA A 235 0.30 19.33 -4.31
CA ALA A 235 -1.15 19.42 -4.54
C ALA A 235 -1.66 18.30 -5.45
N VAL A 236 -2.97 18.12 -5.46
CA VAL A 236 -3.67 17.21 -6.38
C VAL A 236 -4.21 18.00 -7.56
N ARG A 237 -3.78 17.66 -8.78
CA ARG A 237 -4.12 18.41 -10.02
C ARG A 237 -5.62 18.50 -10.27
N GLU A 238 -6.38 17.42 -10.05
CA GLU A 238 -7.80 17.36 -10.42
C GLU A 238 -8.67 18.33 -9.60
N ASN A 239 -8.35 18.52 -8.32
CA ASN A 239 -9.15 19.34 -7.39
C ASN A 239 -8.40 20.59 -6.92
N ASN A 240 -7.19 20.82 -7.42
CA ASN A 240 -6.21 21.78 -6.91
C ASN A 240 -6.06 21.76 -5.38
N GLN A 241 -6.25 20.59 -4.77
CA GLN A 241 -6.26 20.44 -3.32
C GLN A 241 -4.83 20.41 -2.81
N PHE A 242 -4.46 21.38 -1.97
CA PHE A 242 -3.16 21.42 -1.31
C PHE A 242 -3.02 20.26 -0.32
N LEU A 243 -1.96 19.48 -0.47
CA LEU A 243 -1.64 18.33 0.39
C LEU A 243 -0.69 18.72 1.53
N GLY A 244 0.16 19.71 1.30
CA GLY A 244 1.15 20.18 2.27
C GLY A 244 2.54 20.36 1.67
N ARG A 245 3.47 20.80 2.52
CA ARG A 245 4.88 21.01 2.17
C ARG A 245 5.73 19.80 2.57
N LEU A 246 6.55 19.33 1.63
CA LEU A 246 7.57 18.31 1.82
C LEU A 246 8.94 18.97 1.90
N LEU A 247 9.76 18.62 2.88
CA LEU A 247 11.14 19.11 3.00
C LEU A 247 12.12 18.00 2.69
N LEU A 248 13.03 18.25 1.77
CA LEU A 248 13.98 17.30 1.21
C LEU A 248 15.39 17.77 1.53
N GLN A 249 16.12 17.00 2.32
CA GLN A 249 17.55 17.18 2.54
C GLN A 249 18.30 16.36 1.49
N LEU A 250 19.12 17.02 0.69
CA LEU A 250 19.92 16.41 -0.37
C LEU A 250 21.37 16.25 0.09
N TYR A 251 22.11 15.33 -0.53
CA TYR A 251 23.49 14.99 -0.18
C TYR A 251 24.39 15.16 -1.39
N THR A 252 24.99 16.35 -1.54
CA THR A 252 25.93 16.62 -2.64
C THR A 252 27.15 15.72 -2.58
N GLU A 253 27.53 15.25 -1.39
CA GLU A 253 28.66 14.34 -1.18
C GLU A 253 28.46 12.96 -1.83
N LEU A 254 27.22 12.59 -2.16
CA LEU A 254 26.87 11.31 -2.78
C LEU A 254 26.65 11.41 -4.29
N SER A 255 25.99 12.47 -4.74
CA SER A 255 25.65 12.65 -6.16
C SER A 255 25.52 14.15 -6.46
N PRO A 256 26.65 14.86 -6.62
CA PRO A 256 26.64 16.31 -6.75
C PRO A 256 25.86 16.78 -7.99
N GLU A 257 25.97 16.07 -9.11
CA GLU A 257 25.32 16.43 -10.39
C GLU A 257 23.80 16.42 -10.26
N VAL A 258 23.27 15.34 -9.66
CA VAL A 258 21.83 15.21 -9.40
C VAL A 258 21.37 16.28 -8.43
N VAL A 259 22.09 16.50 -7.33
CA VAL A 259 21.70 17.48 -6.32
C VAL A 259 21.73 18.91 -6.88
N LEU A 260 22.70 19.25 -7.72
CA LEU A 260 22.77 20.55 -8.37
C LEU A 260 21.57 20.82 -9.28
N GLU A 261 21.08 19.82 -10.02
CA GLU A 261 19.86 19.96 -10.83
C GLU A 261 18.63 20.23 -9.95
N PHE A 262 18.50 19.55 -8.80
CA PHE A 262 17.44 19.85 -7.83
C PHE A 262 17.55 21.25 -7.23
N VAL A 263 18.79 21.69 -6.93
CA VAL A 263 19.03 23.04 -6.42
C VAL A 263 18.73 24.09 -7.48
N ARG A 264 19.06 23.85 -8.76
CA ARG A 264 18.70 24.73 -9.88
C ARG A 264 17.19 24.88 -9.99
N MET A 265 16.47 23.76 -10.03
CA MET A 265 15.01 23.69 -10.07
C MET A 265 14.40 24.50 -8.92
N ALA A 266 14.87 24.26 -7.69
CA ALA A 266 14.40 24.93 -6.50
C ALA A 266 14.72 26.43 -6.49
N THR A 267 15.89 26.85 -6.99
CA THR A 267 16.29 28.26 -7.03
C THR A 267 15.42 29.07 -7.98
N HIS A 268 15.04 28.49 -9.13
CA HIS A 268 14.21 29.17 -10.13
C HIS A 268 12.71 28.90 -9.96
N ASN A 269 12.31 28.10 -8.96
CA ASN A 269 10.95 27.59 -8.81
C ASN A 269 10.42 27.00 -10.13
N ASP A 270 11.29 26.30 -10.88
CA ASP A 270 10.93 25.68 -12.14
C ASP A 270 10.26 24.33 -11.88
N VAL A 271 8.94 24.39 -11.71
CA VAL A 271 8.12 23.22 -11.46
C VAL A 271 7.83 22.44 -12.76
N GLY A 272 8.05 23.06 -13.93
CA GLY A 272 7.72 22.48 -15.23
C GLY A 272 8.61 21.30 -15.61
N CYS A 273 9.87 21.32 -15.17
CA CYS A 273 10.81 20.24 -15.40
C CYS A 273 10.59 18.99 -14.52
N HIS A 274 9.69 19.07 -13.53
CA HIS A 274 9.45 18.00 -12.56
C HIS A 274 8.06 17.37 -12.72
N ARG A 275 7.98 16.03 -12.64
CA ARG A 275 6.70 15.33 -12.67
C ARG A 275 6.71 14.04 -11.87
N PHE A 276 5.64 13.80 -11.11
CA PHE A 276 5.36 12.48 -10.55
C PHE A 276 4.66 11.59 -11.58
N VAL A 277 5.24 10.43 -11.86
CA VAL A 277 4.78 9.55 -12.95
C VAL A 277 4.02 8.35 -12.41
N ARG A 278 4.55 7.71 -11.36
CA ARG A 278 3.93 6.53 -10.76
C ARG A 278 3.92 6.62 -9.25
N ILE A 279 2.88 6.08 -8.64
CA ILE A 279 2.81 5.93 -7.18
C ILE A 279 2.45 4.48 -6.88
N PHE A 280 3.42 3.75 -6.34
CA PHE A 280 3.25 2.38 -5.89
C PHE A 280 2.83 2.40 -4.43
N THR A 281 1.57 2.04 -4.18
CA THR A 281 1.02 1.97 -2.82
C THR A 281 1.89 1.07 -1.94
N ASN A 282 2.25 1.56 -0.76
CA ASN A 282 3.09 0.92 0.27
C ASN A 282 4.57 0.71 -0.11
N LEU A 283 5.05 1.24 -1.24
CA LEU A 283 6.43 1.05 -1.68
C LEU A 283 7.16 2.40 -1.84
N TRP A 284 6.95 3.09 -2.96
CA TRP A 284 7.54 4.39 -3.27
C TRP A 284 6.69 5.14 -4.29
N MET A 285 6.99 6.42 -4.47
CA MET A 285 6.57 7.18 -5.64
C MET A 285 7.75 7.44 -6.56
N GLU A 286 7.50 7.38 -7.86
CA GLU A 286 8.46 7.60 -8.94
C GLU A 286 8.21 8.97 -9.57
N ALA A 287 9.29 9.69 -9.78
CA ALA A 287 9.31 11.03 -10.31
C ALA A 287 10.39 11.16 -11.37
N GLU A 288 10.13 12.03 -12.32
CA GLU A 288 11.03 12.37 -13.41
C GLU A 288 11.43 13.84 -13.27
N LEU A 289 12.71 14.11 -13.48
CA LEU A 289 13.26 15.44 -13.62
C LEU A 289 13.93 15.53 -14.99
N VAL A 290 13.51 16.51 -15.80
CA VAL A 290 14.08 16.84 -17.10
C VAL A 290 15.08 17.99 -16.92
N PRO A 291 16.38 17.78 -17.05
CA PRO A 291 17.34 18.88 -17.05
C PRO A 291 17.11 19.82 -18.24
N ASP A 292 17.30 21.13 -18.06
CA ASP A 292 17.26 22.12 -19.15
C ASP A 292 18.37 21.88 -20.17
N ASN A 293 19.54 21.43 -19.70
CA ASN A 293 20.67 21.12 -20.55
C ASN A 293 20.88 19.59 -20.59
N TYR A 294 20.76 19.02 -21.79
CA TYR A 294 20.95 17.59 -22.04
C TYR A 294 22.33 17.07 -21.59
N ASP A 295 23.33 17.95 -21.45
CA ASP A 295 24.68 17.61 -21.02
C ASP A 295 24.89 17.64 -19.50
N SER A 296 24.01 18.26 -18.71
CA SER A 296 24.20 18.42 -17.24
C SER A 296 24.37 17.10 -16.49
N LEU A 297 23.77 16.02 -17.01
CA LEU A 297 23.78 14.69 -16.41
C LEU A 297 24.61 13.66 -17.22
N ARG A 298 25.38 14.09 -18.23
CA ARG A 298 26.13 13.15 -19.08
C ARG A 298 27.33 12.51 -18.37
N ASN A 299 28.06 13.30 -17.59
CA ASN A 299 29.24 12.87 -16.85
C ASN A 299 28.86 12.73 -15.38
N HIS A 300 28.64 11.49 -14.93
CA HIS A 300 28.15 11.23 -13.60
C HIS A 300 29.21 10.53 -12.74
N HIS A 301 29.58 11.16 -11.62
CA HIS A 301 30.62 10.71 -10.72
C HIS A 301 30.06 10.17 -9.40
N SER A 302 29.07 9.27 -9.46
CA SER A 302 28.72 8.45 -8.28
C SER A 302 29.76 7.33 -8.11
N VAL A 303 30.86 7.64 -7.41
CA VAL A 303 31.95 6.67 -7.16
C VAL A 303 31.69 5.83 -5.89
N LYS A 304 30.79 6.26 -5.00
CA LYS A 304 30.59 5.64 -3.68
C LYS A 304 29.19 5.02 -3.51
N TYR A 305 29.15 3.83 -2.89
CA TYR A 305 27.92 3.32 -2.30
C TYR A 305 27.41 4.31 -1.25
N SER A 306 26.10 4.56 -1.24
CA SER A 306 25.53 5.46 -0.24
C SER A 306 25.78 4.93 1.18
N PHE A 307 26.27 5.80 2.05
CA PHE A 307 26.41 5.50 3.48
C PHE A 307 25.06 5.40 4.21
N LEU A 308 23.96 5.77 3.54
CA LEU A 308 22.63 5.74 4.12
C LEU A 308 22.03 4.34 4.00
N ASP A 309 21.65 3.78 5.14
CA ASP A 309 20.99 2.49 5.20
C ASP A 309 19.47 2.65 4.95
N PRO A 310 18.95 2.19 3.81
CA PRO A 310 17.54 2.30 3.47
C PRO A 310 16.63 1.45 4.38
N SER A 311 17.19 0.53 5.17
CA SER A 311 16.42 -0.29 6.12
C SER A 311 16.02 0.47 7.38
N LYS A 312 16.73 1.56 7.70
CA LYS A 312 16.49 2.33 8.94
C LYS A 312 15.65 3.58 8.70
N ILE A 313 15.56 4.05 7.46
CA ILE A 313 15.03 5.40 7.15
C ILE A 313 13.85 5.30 6.16
N THR A 314 12.82 6.10 6.39
CA THR A 314 11.69 6.31 5.46
C THR A 314 11.87 7.61 4.68
N GLY A 315 11.20 7.76 3.53
CA GLY A 315 11.32 8.98 2.74
C GLY A 315 12.68 9.13 2.06
N VAL A 316 13.29 8.03 1.66
CA VAL A 316 14.62 8.04 1.02
C VAL A 316 14.48 8.39 -0.46
N LEU A 317 15.31 9.32 -0.94
CA LEU A 317 15.39 9.71 -2.34
C LEU A 317 16.52 8.92 -3.00
N SER A 318 16.18 8.15 -4.02
CA SER A 318 17.17 7.30 -4.72
C SER A 318 16.85 7.09 -6.19
N TYR A 319 17.88 6.84 -6.99
CA TYR A 319 17.76 6.40 -8.38
C TYR A 319 18.47 5.04 -8.60
N PRO A 320 18.12 4.28 -9.66
CA PRO A 320 18.73 2.99 -9.95
C PRO A 320 20.26 3.07 -10.10
N TRP A 321 21.00 2.09 -9.57
CA TRP A 321 22.47 2.08 -9.67
C TRP A 321 22.99 2.10 -11.12
N ASP A 322 22.21 1.55 -12.06
CA ASP A 322 22.57 1.51 -13.48
C ASP A 322 22.70 2.91 -14.10
N TYR A 323 22.03 3.92 -13.53
CA TYR A 323 22.10 5.31 -14.01
C TYR A 323 23.42 6.00 -13.67
N ARG A 324 24.32 5.33 -12.94
CA ARG A 324 25.63 5.90 -12.57
C ARG A 324 26.52 6.22 -13.76
N ARG A 325 26.32 5.56 -14.90
CA ARG A 325 27.15 5.72 -16.12
C ARG A 325 26.53 6.69 -17.11
N HIS A 326 25.21 6.67 -17.24
CA HIS A 326 24.46 7.53 -18.13
C HIS A 326 22.99 7.51 -17.74
N PHE A 327 22.32 8.66 -17.81
CA PHE A 327 20.86 8.74 -17.64
C PHE A 327 20.19 8.52 -18.99
N PRO A 328 19.33 7.49 -19.13
CA PRO A 328 18.66 7.22 -20.41
C PRO A 328 17.85 8.44 -20.84
N GLN A 329 18.10 8.92 -22.05
CA GLN A 329 17.44 10.10 -22.65
C GLN A 329 17.73 11.44 -21.94
N GLY A 330 18.76 11.50 -21.07
CA GLY A 330 19.07 12.69 -20.27
C GLY A 330 18.06 12.97 -19.16
N LEU A 331 17.14 12.04 -18.89
CA LEU A 331 16.09 12.17 -17.88
C LEU A 331 16.53 11.53 -16.56
N LEU A 332 16.37 12.24 -15.45
CA LEU A 332 16.54 11.66 -14.13
C LEU A 332 15.22 11.04 -13.65
N SER A 333 15.09 9.72 -13.72
CA SER A 333 14.04 9.00 -12.97
C SER A 333 14.54 8.63 -11.57
N TYR A 334 13.83 9.13 -10.56
CA TYR A 334 14.14 8.92 -9.16
C TYR A 334 12.88 8.52 -8.37
N THR A 335 13.08 7.99 -7.17
CA THR A 335 12.01 7.51 -6.31
C THR A 335 12.10 8.08 -4.91
N ILE A 336 10.94 8.31 -4.27
CA ILE A 336 10.81 8.67 -2.86
C ILE A 336 10.12 7.51 -2.11
N SER A 337 10.80 6.91 -1.14
CA SER A 337 10.28 5.74 -0.43
C SER A 337 9.19 6.08 0.60
N PHE A 338 8.12 5.28 0.65
CA PHE A 338 7.09 5.42 1.69
C PHE A 338 7.44 4.63 2.96
N LYS A 339 8.20 3.55 2.80
CA LYS A 339 8.60 2.64 3.87
C LYS A 339 10.11 2.37 3.80
N GLN A 340 10.62 1.89 4.93
CA GLN A 340 11.95 1.32 5.03
C GLN A 340 12.06 0.10 4.11
N SER A 341 13.23 -0.07 3.49
CA SER A 341 13.49 -1.26 2.69
C SER A 341 13.93 -2.43 3.56
N VAL A 342 13.35 -3.60 3.33
CA VAL A 342 13.79 -4.83 3.99
C VAL A 342 15.04 -5.42 3.31
N ILE A 343 15.36 -4.97 2.09
CA ILE A 343 16.44 -5.53 1.26
C ILE A 343 17.39 -4.39 0.86
N PRO A 344 18.73 -4.60 0.87
CA PRO A 344 19.68 -3.63 0.35
C PRO A 344 19.34 -3.29 -1.10
N TRP A 345 19.12 -2.01 -1.39
CA TRP A 345 18.82 -1.57 -2.75
C TRP A 345 20.09 -1.40 -3.55
N GLN A 346 20.09 -1.92 -4.78
CA GLN A 346 21.09 -1.55 -5.79
C GLN A 346 20.70 -0.19 -6.40
N ARG A 347 20.75 0.85 -5.56
CA ARG A 347 20.31 2.21 -5.87
C ARG A 347 21.26 3.20 -5.21
N VAL A 348 21.48 4.34 -5.85
CA VAL A 348 22.21 5.45 -5.23
C VAL A 348 21.19 6.30 -4.49
N ILE A 349 21.40 6.46 -3.18
CA ILE A 349 20.60 7.34 -2.35
C ILE A 349 21.29 8.70 -2.33
N PHE A 350 20.57 9.76 -2.68
CA PHE A 350 21.12 11.13 -2.78
C PHE A 350 20.34 12.13 -1.92
N GLY A 351 19.31 11.70 -1.19
CA GLY A 351 18.55 12.57 -0.31
C GLY A 351 17.60 11.82 0.63
N ARG A 352 16.97 12.57 1.54
CA ARG A 352 15.87 12.09 2.39
C ARG A 352 14.83 13.18 2.63
N VAL A 353 13.62 12.76 2.96
CA VAL A 353 12.57 13.62 3.50
C VAL A 353 12.90 13.93 4.97
N CYS A 354 13.18 15.18 5.29
CA CYS A 354 13.43 15.65 6.66
C CYS A 354 12.19 16.29 7.31
N GLY A 355 11.17 16.65 6.52
CA GLY A 355 9.92 17.24 6.99
C GLY A 355 8.75 16.95 6.06
N GLY A 356 7.52 16.99 6.58
CA GLY A 356 6.33 16.71 5.78
C GLY A 356 6.06 15.21 5.54
N LEU A 357 6.57 14.32 6.39
CA LEU A 357 6.33 12.86 6.28
C LEU A 357 4.84 12.48 6.24
N ARG A 358 3.97 13.25 6.90
CA ARG A 358 2.50 13.06 6.81
C ARG A 358 1.97 13.30 5.40
N VAL A 359 2.50 14.31 4.70
CA VAL A 359 2.15 14.60 3.30
C VAL A 359 2.57 13.42 2.42
N LEU A 360 3.79 12.92 2.63
CA LEU A 360 4.30 11.75 1.93
C LEU A 360 3.43 10.50 2.19
N GLN A 361 2.99 10.29 3.43
CA GLN A 361 2.09 9.19 3.78
C GLN A 361 0.71 9.33 3.14
N ASN A 362 0.19 10.55 3.00
CA ASN A 362 -1.07 10.78 2.28
C ASN A 362 -0.92 10.52 0.77
N CYS A 363 0.25 10.84 0.19
CA CYS A 363 0.52 10.63 -1.23
C CYS A 363 0.38 9.16 -1.66
N HIS A 364 0.68 8.23 -0.75
CA HIS A 364 0.54 6.79 -0.98
C HIS A 364 -0.89 6.36 -1.36
N GLU A 365 -1.92 7.02 -0.80
CA GLU A 365 -3.33 6.64 -1.03
C GLU A 365 -3.78 6.92 -2.47
N PHE A 366 -3.12 7.88 -3.13
CA PHE A 366 -3.32 8.22 -4.54
C PHE A 366 -2.67 7.22 -5.49
N GLY A 367 -1.87 6.27 -5.00
CA GLY A 367 -1.28 5.20 -5.79
C GLY A 367 -2.18 3.99 -5.98
N THR A 368 -1.70 3.07 -6.83
CA THR A 368 -2.22 1.70 -6.91
C THR A 368 -1.06 0.71 -6.81
N LYS A 369 -1.36 -0.59 -6.67
CA LYS A 369 -0.33 -1.64 -6.67
C LYS A 369 0.46 -1.70 -7.98
N ASN A 370 -0.13 -1.28 -9.10
CA ASN A 370 0.49 -1.29 -10.42
C ASN A 370 1.22 0.03 -10.74
N GLY A 371 1.33 0.94 -9.77
CA GLY A 371 1.98 2.24 -9.96
C GLY A 371 1.11 3.30 -10.63
N LYS A 372 -0.02 2.92 -11.26
CA LYS A 372 -0.97 3.89 -11.84
C LYS A 372 -1.54 4.78 -10.76
N THR A 373 -1.49 6.09 -10.97
CA THR A 373 -2.04 7.08 -10.06
C THR A 373 -3.57 7.18 -10.22
N LYS A 374 -4.29 7.20 -9.09
CA LYS A 374 -5.74 7.47 -9.04
C LYS A 374 -6.04 8.94 -9.24
N LYS A 375 -5.14 9.79 -8.74
CA LYS A 375 -5.14 11.24 -8.85
C LYS A 375 -3.71 11.70 -9.11
N THR A 376 -3.56 12.76 -9.88
CA THR A 376 -2.28 13.28 -10.32
C THR A 376 -1.73 14.21 -9.25
N VAL A 377 -0.74 13.73 -8.50
CA VAL A 377 -0.01 14.56 -7.54
C VAL A 377 1.00 15.40 -8.31
N ILE A 378 1.03 16.70 -8.03
CA ILE A 378 1.94 17.66 -8.64
C ILE A 378 2.67 18.46 -7.56
N VAL A 379 3.88 18.90 -7.90
CA VAL A 379 4.49 20.02 -7.21
C VAL A 379 3.83 21.28 -7.76
N THR A 380 3.50 22.24 -6.90
CA THR A 380 2.92 23.54 -7.29
C THR A 380 3.95 24.65 -7.14
N ARG A 381 4.80 24.54 -6.12
CA ARG A 381 5.93 25.42 -5.87
C ARG A 381 7.09 24.61 -5.32
N CYS A 382 8.30 24.97 -5.66
CA CYS A 382 9.52 24.49 -5.04
C CYS A 382 10.41 25.66 -4.63
N GLY A 383 11.38 25.41 -3.76
CA GLY A 383 12.30 26.44 -3.30
C GLY A 383 13.45 25.88 -2.49
N LEU A 384 14.57 26.61 -2.48
CA LEU A 384 15.72 26.33 -1.64
C LEU A 384 15.54 27.03 -0.28
N LEU A 385 15.79 26.32 0.82
CA LEU A 385 15.71 26.83 2.19
C LEU A 385 17.07 27.29 2.74
#